data_AF-A0A9E0IU44-F1
#
_entry.id   AF-A0A9E0IU44-F1
#
_cell.length_a   1.000
_cell.length_b   1.000
_cell.length_c   1.000
_cell.angle_alpha   90.00
_cell.angle_beta   90.00
_cell.angle_gamma   90.00
#
_symmetry.space_group_name_H-M   'P 1'
#
loop_
_entity.id
_entity.type
_entity.pdbx_description
1 polymer ?
#
loop_
_entity_poly.entity_id
_entity_poly.type
_entity_poly.pdbx_seq_one_letter_code
_entity_poly.pdbx_strand_id
1 'polypeptide(L)'
;MPWPGRSLCPTALVRAALLAVWAGAGAGCGDNLPPTFDAPPDGAADAAARDARVDAAPSGMVRVTVHHLGVAAEAALVGFHQADGTLVTMVQTDSAGLAEALVEAGTWVTAVVDPAGPDAALYTIAEVAPGDVLTIGAASARPPTRMTFNLPTRAGAAGHRLFFGRCGEFTPTAATVTLDLECRPGAVTDLVVVAVDGAGQPLAATLREELTVSAGATVTVLADWVDATAVAVTYRGLDPAATSLGASLSSERPSGRAVTGPAATLTATAGVATTSLATVTLADSRAVHHLRLADGVGAQNRHDGSEPAASYDRDVGAELLPWLTAAPTFELAARRLRWTTRSGGASADAVVASVAFARAGASPVDGRWSVVAPAATELVLPVLPWAPATLQPSSGDTTGTSVRLVGGSDGYPGLRAFALTPSLDRFAGPGRLITSGLAVAE
;
A
#
# COMPACT_ATOMS: atom_id res chain seq x y z
N MET A 1 42.26 -42.22 16.99
CA MET A 1 41.21 -42.79 16.13
C MET A 1 40.85 -41.77 15.07
N PRO A 2 41.49 -41.87 13.90
CA PRO A 2 40.73 -41.83 12.64
C PRO A 2 41.35 -42.75 11.58
N TRP A 3 40.52 -43.29 10.67
CA TRP A 3 40.99 -43.85 9.40
C TRP A 3 40.12 -43.31 8.25
N PRO A 4 40.73 -42.91 7.11
CA PRO A 4 40.07 -42.23 6.00
C PRO A 4 39.73 -43.19 4.84
N GLY A 5 38.87 -42.75 3.92
CA GLY A 5 38.64 -43.48 2.67
C GLY A 5 37.81 -42.70 1.66
N ARG A 6 38.49 -42.05 0.71
CA ARG A 6 37.91 -41.45 -0.50
C ARG A 6 37.43 -42.54 -1.47
N SER A 7 36.40 -42.26 -2.27
CA SER A 7 36.32 -42.80 -3.63
C SER A 7 35.54 -41.87 -4.56
N LEU A 8 35.97 -41.87 -5.81
CA LEU A 8 35.65 -40.98 -6.92
C LEU A 8 34.42 -41.45 -7.73
N CYS A 9 33.82 -40.49 -8.42
CA CYS A 9 32.86 -40.52 -9.55
C CYS A 9 32.94 -41.74 -10.51
N PRO A 10 31.86 -42.07 -11.26
CA PRO A 10 31.54 -41.29 -12.47
C PRO A 10 30.05 -41.18 -12.91
N THR A 11 29.84 -40.15 -13.75
CA THR A 11 28.83 -39.91 -14.77
C THR A 11 28.10 -41.11 -15.39
N ALA A 12 26.80 -40.95 -15.63
CA ALA A 12 26.06 -41.57 -16.72
C ALA A 12 25.10 -40.57 -17.38
N LEU A 13 25.51 -40.09 -18.56
CA LEU A 13 24.65 -39.64 -19.67
C LEU A 13 23.82 -40.83 -20.17
N VAL A 14 22.60 -40.59 -20.69
CA VAL A 14 22.07 -41.20 -21.95
C VAL A 14 20.63 -40.73 -22.29
N ARG A 15 20.52 -40.15 -23.52
CA ARG A 15 19.43 -40.09 -24.54
C ARG A 15 18.10 -39.35 -24.22
N ALA A 16 17.69 -38.33 -24.99
CA ALA A 16 17.30 -38.28 -26.44
C ALA A 16 16.10 -39.20 -26.75
N ALA A 17 15.03 -38.84 -27.47
CA ALA A 17 14.64 -37.73 -28.35
C ALA A 17 13.12 -37.84 -28.63
N LEU A 18 12.42 -36.79 -29.09
CA LEU A 18 11.83 -36.70 -30.45
C LEU A 18 10.89 -35.49 -30.62
N LEU A 19 10.96 -34.94 -31.83
CA LEU A 19 10.16 -33.85 -32.41
C LEU A 19 8.66 -34.17 -32.53
N ALA A 20 7.83 -33.12 -32.51
CA ALA A 20 6.72 -32.98 -33.46
C ALA A 20 6.51 -31.50 -33.82
N VAL A 21 6.81 -31.20 -35.09
CA VAL A 21 6.45 -29.97 -35.83
C VAL A 21 4.99 -30.10 -36.26
N TRP A 22 4.19 -29.04 -36.10
CA TRP A 22 2.95 -28.86 -36.86
C TRP A 22 2.84 -27.43 -37.35
N ALA A 23 3.08 -27.27 -38.66
CA ALA A 23 2.73 -26.10 -39.45
C ALA A 23 1.36 -26.34 -40.08
N GLY A 24 0.39 -25.47 -39.78
CA GLY A 24 -0.92 -25.47 -40.43
C GLY A 24 -1.10 -24.19 -41.22
N ALA A 25 -0.79 -24.24 -42.52
CA ALA A 25 -1.15 -23.23 -43.50
C ALA A 25 -2.61 -23.45 -43.92
N GLY A 26 -3.50 -22.51 -43.58
CA GLY A 26 -4.86 -22.44 -44.09
C GLY A 26 -4.98 -21.30 -45.08
N ALA A 27 -4.94 -21.63 -46.37
CA ALA A 27 -5.31 -20.74 -47.46
C ALA A 27 -6.83 -20.61 -47.52
N GLY A 28 -7.34 -19.39 -47.39
CA GLY A 28 -8.73 -19.03 -47.66
C GLY A 28 -8.79 -17.97 -48.75
N CYS A 29 -9.19 -18.39 -49.95
CA CYS A 29 -9.84 -17.54 -50.95
C CYS A 29 -11.08 -16.88 -50.30
N GLY A 30 -11.55 -15.68 -50.59
CA GLY A 30 -11.35 -14.74 -51.68
C GLY A 30 -12.67 -13.98 -51.77
N ASP A 31 -12.64 -12.66 -51.94
CA ASP A 31 -13.77 -11.91 -52.49
C ASP A 31 -13.25 -10.60 -53.08
N ASN A 32 -13.18 -10.59 -54.41
CA ASN A 32 -12.96 -9.40 -55.23
C ASN A 32 -14.30 -8.66 -55.34
N LEU A 33 -14.47 -7.58 -54.58
CA LEU A 33 -15.49 -6.58 -54.89
C LEU A 33 -14.81 -5.40 -55.63
N PRO A 34 -15.37 -4.94 -56.76
CA PRO A 34 -14.82 -3.79 -57.48
C PRO A 34 -14.93 -2.51 -56.64
N PRO A 35 -13.94 -1.61 -56.67
CA PRO A 35 -14.10 -0.30 -56.08
C PRO A 35 -15.04 0.51 -57.00
N THR A 36 -16.29 0.70 -56.58
CA THR A 36 -17.17 1.72 -57.16
C THR A 36 -17.57 2.66 -56.05
N PHE A 37 -16.94 3.82 -55.99
CA PHE A 37 -17.58 5.12 -55.74
C PHE A 37 -16.50 6.20 -55.89
N ASP A 38 -16.48 6.84 -57.05
CA ASP A 38 -15.92 8.19 -57.20
C ASP A 38 -16.73 9.13 -56.29
N ALA A 39 -16.16 9.45 -55.13
CA ALA A 39 -16.59 10.64 -54.40
C ALA A 39 -16.15 11.87 -55.21
N PRO A 40 -17.03 12.87 -55.40
CA PRO A 40 -16.65 14.15 -56.01
C PRO A 40 -15.43 14.74 -55.26
N PRO A 41 -14.56 15.52 -55.94
CA PRO A 41 -13.53 16.28 -55.23
C PRO A 41 -14.24 17.23 -54.27
N ASP A 42 -14.19 16.90 -52.97
CA ASP A 42 -14.57 17.80 -51.90
C ASP A 42 -13.70 19.05 -52.07
N GLY A 43 -14.38 20.13 -52.46
CA GLY A 43 -13.77 21.42 -52.64
C GLY A 43 -13.02 21.82 -51.38
N ALA A 44 -11.93 22.55 -51.58
CA ALA A 44 -11.15 23.24 -50.56
C ALA A 44 -11.99 24.32 -49.84
N ALA A 45 -13.04 23.90 -49.14
CA ALA A 45 -13.86 24.70 -48.26
C ALA A 45 -13.35 24.49 -46.83
N ASP A 46 -12.67 25.52 -46.33
CA ASP A 46 -12.45 25.78 -44.92
C ASP A 46 -11.64 24.75 -44.11
N ALA A 47 -10.39 24.55 -44.52
CA ALA A 47 -9.31 24.24 -43.59
C ALA A 47 -8.88 25.46 -42.73
N ALA A 48 -9.75 26.46 -42.59
CA ALA A 48 -9.84 27.27 -41.37
C ALA A 48 -10.59 26.45 -40.30
N ALA A 49 -10.15 25.20 -40.13
CA ALA A 49 -10.51 24.39 -38.98
C ALA A 49 -10.05 25.20 -37.77
N ARG A 50 -11.06 25.70 -37.06
CA ARG A 50 -10.96 26.40 -35.79
C ARG A 50 -9.75 25.87 -35.03
N ASP A 51 -8.74 26.73 -34.86
CA ASP A 51 -7.91 26.72 -33.67
C ASP A 51 -8.90 26.89 -32.50
N ALA A 52 -9.58 25.80 -32.12
CA ALA A 52 -10.20 25.70 -30.84
C ALA A 52 -9.05 25.95 -29.89
N ARG A 53 -9.05 27.15 -29.28
CA ARG A 53 -8.13 27.46 -28.18
C ARG A 53 -8.18 26.22 -27.31
N VAL A 54 -7.03 25.58 -27.13
CA VAL A 54 -6.89 24.47 -26.20
C VAL A 54 -7.47 25.01 -24.90
N ASP A 55 -8.66 24.52 -24.53
CA ASP A 55 -9.36 25.00 -23.36
C ASP A 55 -8.40 24.80 -22.18
N ALA A 56 -8.05 25.89 -21.51
CA ALA A 56 -7.12 25.83 -20.40
C ALA A 56 -7.64 24.80 -19.40
N ALA A 57 -6.75 23.93 -18.92
CA ALA A 57 -7.11 22.91 -17.95
C ALA A 57 -7.80 23.58 -16.74
N PRO A 58 -8.86 22.97 -16.18
CA PRO A 58 -9.55 23.54 -15.03
C PRO A 58 -8.54 23.72 -13.88
N SER A 59 -8.51 24.92 -13.31
CA SER A 59 -7.70 25.26 -12.15
C SER A 59 -8.56 25.37 -10.90
N GLY A 60 -7.96 25.07 -9.74
CA GLY A 60 -8.61 25.26 -8.45
C GLY A 60 -7.65 24.98 -7.30
N MET A 61 -8.14 25.20 -6.08
CA MET A 61 -7.32 25.14 -4.87
C MET A 61 -6.99 23.69 -4.52
N VAL A 62 -5.72 23.40 -4.25
CA VAL A 62 -5.26 22.16 -3.62
C VAL A 62 -4.74 22.48 -2.22
N ARG A 63 -5.12 21.66 -1.24
CA ARG A 63 -4.70 21.79 0.16
C ARG A 63 -3.78 20.65 0.54
N VAL A 64 -2.65 20.96 1.16
CA VAL A 64 -1.64 19.98 1.57
C VAL A 64 -1.33 20.18 3.04
N THR A 65 -1.63 19.18 3.86
CA THR A 65 -1.20 19.16 5.28
C THR A 65 0.03 18.27 5.41
N VAL A 66 1.13 18.83 5.93
CA VAL A 66 2.39 18.11 6.13
C VAL A 66 2.60 17.86 7.62
N HIS A 67 2.92 16.62 7.95
CA HIS A 67 3.31 16.19 9.28
C HIS A 67 4.75 15.67 9.28
N HIS A 68 5.52 16.03 10.31
CA HIS A 68 6.85 15.50 10.57
C HIS A 68 6.90 14.88 11.95
N LEU A 69 7.29 13.61 12.01
CA LEU A 69 7.22 12.79 13.22
C LEU A 69 5.85 12.82 13.89
N GLY A 70 4.81 13.30 13.20
CA GLY A 70 3.48 13.37 13.74
C GLY A 70 3.01 14.61 14.47
N VAL A 71 3.82 15.66 14.41
CA VAL A 71 3.35 17.03 14.60
C VAL A 71 3.12 17.68 13.24
N ALA A 72 2.32 18.75 13.20
CA ALA A 72 2.27 19.62 12.04
C ALA A 72 3.69 20.14 11.75
N ALA A 73 4.17 19.98 10.53
CA ALA A 73 5.48 20.47 10.12
C ALA A 73 5.32 21.93 9.69
N GLU A 74 5.55 22.87 10.59
CA GLU A 74 5.61 24.31 10.26
C GLU A 74 6.84 24.60 9.38
N ALA A 75 6.69 25.51 8.43
CA ALA A 75 7.73 25.92 7.49
C ALA A 75 8.32 24.81 6.60
N ALA A 76 7.64 23.67 6.49
CA ALA A 76 7.94 22.67 5.48
C ALA A 76 7.74 23.27 4.08
N LEU A 77 8.65 22.96 3.15
CA LEU A 77 8.60 23.49 1.80
C LEU A 77 7.72 22.60 0.92
N VAL A 78 6.70 23.16 0.27
CA VAL A 78 5.79 22.46 -0.63
C VAL A 78 5.84 23.09 -2.01
N GLY A 79 6.40 22.37 -2.98
CA GLY A 79 6.42 22.74 -4.39
C GLY A 79 5.27 22.13 -5.16
N PHE A 80 4.63 22.94 -5.99
CA PHE A 80 3.63 22.51 -6.97
C PHE A 80 4.25 22.60 -8.35
N HIS A 81 4.25 21.50 -9.10
CA HIS A 81 4.95 21.36 -10.39
C HIS A 81 3.98 20.90 -11.47
N GLN A 82 4.16 21.35 -12.71
CA GLN A 82 3.48 20.74 -13.85
C GLN A 82 3.97 19.29 -14.05
N ALA A 83 3.25 18.52 -14.85
CA ALA A 83 3.59 17.11 -15.13
C ALA A 83 4.96 16.93 -15.81
N ASP A 84 5.49 17.97 -16.47
CA ASP A 84 6.84 17.99 -17.05
C ASP A 84 7.95 18.31 -16.02
N GLY A 85 7.57 18.59 -14.76
CA GLY A 85 8.45 18.95 -13.65
C GLY A 85 8.68 20.46 -13.48
N THR A 86 8.14 21.31 -14.36
CA THR A 86 8.25 22.77 -14.26
C THR A 86 7.58 23.27 -12.98
N LEU A 87 8.30 24.04 -12.16
CA LEU A 87 7.75 24.60 -10.93
C LEU A 87 6.67 25.64 -11.24
N VAL A 88 5.45 25.43 -10.73
CA VAL A 88 4.35 26.39 -10.77
C VAL A 88 4.51 27.40 -9.64
N THR A 89 4.59 26.90 -8.40
CA THR A 89 4.75 27.72 -7.21
C THR A 89 5.35 26.91 -6.07
N MET A 90 5.88 27.60 -5.07
CA MET A 90 6.37 27.02 -3.83
C MET A 90 5.75 27.78 -2.66
N VAL A 91 5.27 27.02 -1.68
CA VAL A 91 4.59 27.54 -0.49
C VAL A 91 5.23 26.90 0.74
N GLN A 92 5.38 27.65 1.82
CA GLN A 92 5.75 27.09 3.11
C GLN A 92 4.49 26.77 3.90
N THR A 93 4.49 25.67 4.62
CA THR A 93 3.39 25.33 5.52
C THR A 93 3.32 26.28 6.71
N ASP A 94 2.10 26.56 7.18
CA ASP A 94 1.85 27.37 8.37
C ASP A 94 2.01 26.59 9.69
N SER A 95 1.64 27.18 10.83
CA SER A 95 1.69 26.53 12.15
C SER A 95 0.78 25.30 12.30
N ALA A 96 -0.19 25.13 11.40
CA ALA A 96 -1.04 23.94 11.32
C ALA A 96 -0.47 22.89 10.35
N GLY A 97 0.67 23.16 9.71
CA GLY A 97 1.29 22.31 8.70
C GLY A 97 0.59 22.41 7.34
N LEU A 98 -0.25 23.43 7.13
CA LEU A 98 -1.05 23.58 5.92
C LEU A 98 -0.33 24.45 4.88
N ALA A 99 -0.29 23.98 3.63
CA ALA A 99 0.07 24.73 2.44
C ALA A 99 -1.05 24.65 1.40
N GLU A 100 -1.32 25.74 0.70
CA GLU A 100 -2.39 25.81 -0.30
C GLU A 100 -1.87 26.50 -1.57
N ALA A 101 -2.31 26.04 -2.75
CA ALA A 101 -2.04 26.70 -4.02
C ALA A 101 -3.17 26.48 -5.03
N LEU A 102 -3.38 27.49 -5.89
CA LEU A 102 -4.22 27.35 -7.08
C LEU A 102 -3.41 26.64 -8.17
N VAL A 103 -3.87 25.49 -8.62
CA VAL A 103 -3.15 24.65 -9.59
C VAL A 103 -4.09 24.07 -10.63
N GLU A 104 -3.54 23.70 -11.78
CA GLU A 104 -4.26 22.96 -12.82
C GLU A 104 -4.31 21.47 -12.50
N ALA A 105 -5.32 20.78 -13.02
CA ALA A 105 -5.38 19.32 -12.94
C ALA A 105 -4.14 18.66 -13.56
N GLY A 106 -3.63 17.60 -12.93
CA GLY A 106 -2.42 16.91 -13.38
C GLY A 106 -1.12 17.44 -12.74
N THR A 107 -1.21 18.46 -11.89
CA THR A 107 -0.08 19.00 -11.12
C THR A 107 0.54 17.94 -10.21
N TRP A 108 1.83 18.04 -9.94
CA TRP A 108 2.55 17.25 -8.96
C TRP A 108 2.80 18.09 -7.71
N VAL A 109 2.56 17.53 -6.53
CA VAL A 109 2.85 18.17 -5.25
C VAL A 109 4.05 17.47 -4.65
N THR A 110 5.11 18.21 -4.31
CA THR A 110 6.27 17.68 -3.60
C THR A 110 6.51 18.45 -2.31
N ALA A 111 6.53 17.75 -1.17
CA ALA A 111 6.89 18.31 0.12
C ALA A 111 8.30 17.86 0.53
N VAL A 112 9.10 18.80 1.05
CA VAL A 112 10.32 18.53 1.80
C VAL A 112 9.98 18.58 3.29
N VAL A 113 10.18 17.46 3.96
CA VAL A 113 10.02 17.30 5.39
C VAL A 113 11.40 17.34 6.05
N ASP A 114 11.54 18.13 7.11
CA ASP A 114 12.79 18.32 7.87
C ASP A 114 14.02 18.63 7.00
N PRO A 115 14.01 19.74 6.22
CA PRO A 115 15.06 20.03 5.22
C PRO A 115 16.49 20.16 5.79
N ALA A 116 16.63 20.34 7.10
CA ALA A 116 17.91 20.60 7.78
C ALA A 116 18.33 19.47 8.73
N GLY A 117 17.42 18.54 9.04
CA GLY A 117 17.70 17.47 9.98
C GLY A 117 18.11 16.16 9.31
N PRO A 118 18.52 15.17 10.11
CA PRO A 118 18.97 13.86 9.63
C PRO A 118 17.83 13.02 9.04
N ASP A 119 16.57 13.39 9.30
CA ASP A 119 15.38 12.68 8.83
C ASP A 119 14.74 13.35 7.60
N ALA A 120 15.54 14.12 6.86
CA ALA A 120 15.08 14.84 5.69
C ALA A 120 14.49 13.90 4.63
N ALA A 121 13.25 14.16 4.22
CA ALA A 121 12.53 13.29 3.30
C ALA A 121 11.73 14.09 2.27
N LEU A 122 11.67 13.54 1.06
CA LEU A 122 10.87 14.03 -0.05
C LEU A 122 9.63 13.16 -0.22
N TYR A 123 8.51 13.83 -0.43
CA TYR A 123 7.21 13.21 -0.62
C TYR A 123 6.52 13.82 -1.82
N THR A 124 6.24 13.02 -2.84
CA THR A 124 5.59 13.49 -4.07
C THR A 124 4.26 12.77 -4.30
N ILE A 125 3.23 13.52 -4.64
CA ILE A 125 1.95 13.02 -5.15
C ILE A 125 1.77 13.59 -6.55
N ALA A 126 1.74 12.74 -7.56
CA ALA A 126 1.53 13.13 -8.96
C ALA A 126 0.03 13.28 -9.27
N GLU A 127 -0.28 13.97 -10.36
CA GLU A 127 -1.65 14.10 -10.89
C GLU A 127 -2.71 14.49 -9.85
N VAL A 128 -2.41 15.53 -9.06
CA VAL A 128 -3.39 16.13 -8.14
C VAL A 128 -4.46 16.87 -8.94
N ALA A 129 -5.68 16.87 -8.41
CA ALA A 129 -6.82 17.55 -8.99
C ALA A 129 -7.23 18.78 -8.15
N PRO A 130 -7.76 19.84 -8.79
CA PRO A 130 -8.45 20.92 -8.09
C PRO A 130 -9.46 20.39 -7.05
N GLY A 131 -9.37 20.90 -5.83
CA GLY A 131 -10.22 20.50 -4.70
C GLY A 131 -9.64 19.38 -3.83
N ASP A 132 -8.53 18.76 -4.22
CA ASP A 132 -7.89 17.73 -3.41
C ASP A 132 -7.44 18.27 -2.04
N VAL A 133 -7.64 17.44 -1.01
CA VAL A 133 -7.13 17.64 0.34
C VAL A 133 -6.16 16.51 0.65
N LEU A 134 -4.87 16.83 0.64
CA LEU A 134 -3.78 15.88 0.74
C LEU A 134 -3.17 15.92 2.13
N THR A 135 -2.75 14.76 2.64
CA THR A 135 -1.98 14.66 3.88
C THR A 135 -0.68 13.91 3.62
N ILE A 136 0.45 14.52 4.00
CA ILE A 136 1.79 13.96 3.87
C ILE A 136 2.34 13.68 5.27
N GLY A 137 2.81 12.46 5.49
CA GLY A 137 3.24 11.98 6.81
C GLY A 137 2.07 11.51 7.69
N ALA A 138 2.37 10.76 8.76
CA ALA A 138 1.38 10.50 9.81
C ALA A 138 1.35 11.68 10.77
N ALA A 139 0.17 12.02 11.27
CA ALA A 139 -0.01 12.79 12.51
C ALA A 139 0.17 11.87 13.74
N SER A 140 1.38 11.37 14.02
CA SER A 140 1.71 10.44 15.11
C SER A 140 2.78 10.90 16.14
N ALA A 141 2.78 12.15 16.62
CA ALA A 141 3.56 12.58 17.80
C ALA A 141 2.64 13.31 18.76
N ARG A 142 1.60 12.56 19.12
CA ARG A 142 1.00 12.61 20.45
C ARG A 142 2.07 12.52 21.53
N PRO A 143 2.35 13.43 22.49
CA PRO A 143 2.74 12.90 23.80
C PRO A 143 1.69 11.83 24.16
N PRO A 144 2.09 10.57 24.34
CA PRO A 144 1.10 9.52 24.47
C PRO A 144 0.27 9.76 25.72
N THR A 145 -1.03 9.50 25.63
CA THR A 145 -1.92 9.61 26.79
C THR A 145 -1.81 8.35 27.62
N ARG A 146 -1.20 8.46 28.81
CA ARG A 146 -1.05 7.36 29.74
C ARG A 146 -2.39 7.00 30.38
N MET A 147 -2.82 5.75 30.28
CA MET A 147 -4.04 5.20 30.88
C MET A 147 -3.78 3.84 31.52
N THR A 148 -4.53 3.51 32.57
CA THR A 148 -4.47 2.20 33.23
C THR A 148 -5.73 1.39 32.90
N PHE A 149 -5.56 0.11 32.57
CA PHE A 149 -6.64 -0.80 32.20
C PHE A 149 -6.65 -2.01 33.12
N ASN A 150 -7.81 -2.33 33.67
CA ASN A 150 -8.08 -3.60 34.35
C ASN A 150 -8.81 -4.53 33.37
N LEU A 151 -8.12 -5.60 32.97
CA LEU A 151 -8.57 -6.54 31.96
C LEU A 151 -9.30 -7.71 32.63
N PRO A 152 -10.46 -8.14 32.10
CA PRO A 152 -11.16 -9.30 32.58
C PRO A 152 -10.36 -10.57 32.27
N THR A 153 -10.47 -11.58 33.12
CA THR A 153 -9.89 -12.90 32.85
C THR A 153 -10.82 -13.74 31.98
N ARG A 154 -10.26 -14.49 31.02
CA ARG A 154 -10.98 -15.50 30.25
C ARG A 154 -10.34 -16.87 30.49
N ALA A 155 -11.14 -17.89 30.78
CA ALA A 155 -10.64 -19.25 30.92
C ALA A 155 -9.97 -19.72 29.61
N GLY A 156 -8.77 -20.32 29.73
CA GLY A 156 -7.97 -20.77 28.59
C GLY A 156 -7.10 -19.70 27.92
N ALA A 157 -7.26 -18.42 28.27
CA ALA A 157 -6.43 -17.36 27.73
C ALA A 157 -5.02 -17.37 28.33
N ALA A 158 -4.00 -17.22 27.47
CA ALA A 158 -2.60 -17.04 27.85
C ALA A 158 -2.18 -15.55 27.86
N GLY A 159 -2.98 -14.68 27.24
CA GLY A 159 -2.74 -13.24 27.20
C GLY A 159 -3.90 -12.47 26.57
N HIS A 160 -3.68 -11.16 26.37
CA HIS A 160 -4.65 -10.29 25.70
C HIS A 160 -4.00 -9.48 24.59
N ARG A 161 -4.79 -9.11 23.59
CA ARG A 161 -4.49 -8.05 22.62
C ARG A 161 -5.52 -6.95 22.74
N LEU A 162 -5.07 -5.71 22.81
CA LEU A 162 -5.90 -4.53 22.97
C LEU A 162 -5.82 -3.71 21.70
N PHE A 163 -6.97 -3.44 21.10
CA PHE A 163 -7.10 -2.58 19.93
C PHE A 163 -7.84 -1.31 20.31
N PHE A 164 -7.23 -0.15 20.09
CA PHE A 164 -7.82 1.16 20.40
C PHE A 164 -8.23 1.91 19.14
N GLY A 165 -8.86 1.24 18.18
CA GLY A 165 -9.20 1.82 16.88
C GLY A 165 -7.96 2.41 16.19
N ARG A 166 -7.87 3.74 16.14
CA ARG A 166 -6.72 4.46 15.55
C ARG A 166 -5.58 4.77 16.53
N CYS A 167 -5.74 4.48 17.82
CA CYS A 167 -4.79 4.86 18.87
C CYS A 167 -3.69 3.83 19.15
N GLY A 168 -3.68 2.70 18.45
CA GLY A 168 -2.65 1.67 18.55
C GLY A 168 -3.17 0.27 18.93
N GLU A 169 -2.25 -0.68 18.91
CA GLU A 169 -2.43 -2.07 19.32
C GLU A 169 -1.40 -2.44 20.39
N PHE A 170 -1.81 -3.16 21.43
CA PHE A 170 -0.95 -3.54 22.56
C PHE A 170 -1.17 -5.00 22.97
N THR A 171 -0.11 -5.67 23.45
CA THR A 171 -0.16 -7.08 23.87
C THR A 171 0.25 -7.24 25.34
N PRO A 172 -0.60 -6.83 26.30
CA PRO A 172 -0.28 -6.90 27.72
C PRO A 172 -0.30 -8.34 28.25
N THR A 173 0.59 -8.61 29.20
CA THR A 173 0.69 -9.90 29.91
C THR A 173 0.11 -9.86 31.33
N ALA A 174 -0.20 -8.68 31.86
CA ALA A 174 -0.76 -8.47 33.19
C ALA A 174 -2.25 -8.12 33.14
N ALA A 175 -2.99 -8.52 34.19
CA ALA A 175 -4.42 -8.17 34.33
C ALA A 175 -4.64 -6.66 34.54
N THR A 176 -3.70 -5.96 35.16
CA THR A 176 -3.68 -4.50 35.22
C THR A 176 -2.48 -4.00 34.45
N VAL A 177 -2.71 -3.17 33.42
CA VAL A 177 -1.66 -2.63 32.56
C VAL A 177 -1.78 -1.11 32.46
N THR A 178 -0.64 -0.42 32.42
CA THR A 178 -0.59 1.00 32.07
C THR A 178 -0.01 1.14 30.67
N LEU A 179 -0.75 1.80 29.77
CA LEU A 179 -0.42 1.97 28.37
C LEU A 179 -0.31 3.45 28.02
N ASP A 180 0.57 3.74 27.07
CA ASP A 180 0.81 5.06 26.51
C ASP A 180 0.12 5.11 25.13
N LEU A 181 -1.10 5.66 25.06
CA LEU A 181 -1.93 5.66 23.83
C LEU A 181 -1.53 6.80 22.89
N GLU A 182 -1.54 6.56 21.57
CA GLU A 182 -1.20 7.59 20.57
C GLU A 182 -2.30 8.64 20.33
N CYS A 183 -3.43 8.53 21.02
CA CYS A 183 -4.57 9.43 20.88
C CYS A 183 -4.49 10.67 21.76
N ARG A 184 -5.21 11.73 21.33
CA ARG A 184 -5.38 12.98 22.08
C ARG A 184 -6.16 12.73 23.38
N PRO A 185 -5.80 13.38 24.49
CA PRO A 185 -6.73 13.55 25.60
C PRO A 185 -8.05 14.16 25.11
N GLY A 186 -9.17 13.60 25.54
CA GLY A 186 -10.53 13.95 25.10
C GLY A 186 -10.98 13.27 23.80
N ALA A 187 -10.12 12.53 23.09
CA ALA A 187 -10.56 11.73 21.96
C ALA A 187 -11.50 10.60 22.42
N VAL A 188 -12.51 10.30 21.62
CA VAL A 188 -13.42 9.17 21.81
C VAL A 188 -12.98 8.06 20.86
N THR A 189 -12.78 6.85 21.37
CA THR A 189 -12.40 5.66 20.60
C THR A 189 -13.12 4.42 21.13
N ASP A 190 -13.07 3.32 20.40
CA ASP A 190 -13.48 2.01 20.92
C ASP A 190 -12.26 1.28 21.48
N LEU A 191 -12.45 0.51 22.56
CA LEU A 191 -11.47 -0.44 23.07
C LEU A 191 -12.00 -1.86 22.85
N VAL A 192 -11.28 -2.65 22.06
CA VAL A 192 -11.53 -4.09 21.91
C VAL A 192 -10.44 -4.86 22.63
N VAL A 193 -10.84 -5.73 23.56
CA VAL A 193 -9.94 -6.64 24.26
C VAL A 193 -10.16 -8.04 23.71
N VAL A 194 -9.13 -8.63 23.13
CA VAL A 194 -9.14 -9.99 22.59
C VAL A 194 -8.36 -10.89 23.52
N ALA A 195 -9.03 -11.90 24.09
CA ALA A 195 -8.36 -12.98 24.79
C ALA A 195 -7.73 -13.92 23.77
N VAL A 196 -6.45 -14.25 23.93
CA VAL A 196 -5.72 -15.15 23.04
C VAL A 196 -5.19 -16.38 23.77
N ASP A 197 -5.08 -17.50 23.07
CA ASP A 197 -4.46 -18.73 23.59
C ASP A 197 -2.92 -18.67 23.55
N GLY A 198 -2.26 -19.76 23.96
CA GLY A 198 -0.80 -19.86 23.94
C GLY A 198 -0.17 -19.85 22.53
N ALA A 199 -0.96 -20.02 21.48
CA ALA A 199 -0.53 -19.93 20.09
C ALA A 199 -0.89 -18.56 19.45
N GLY A 200 -1.47 -17.64 20.23
CA GLY A 200 -1.91 -16.33 19.74
C GLY A 200 -3.23 -16.35 18.97
N GLN A 201 -3.98 -17.46 18.99
CA GLN A 201 -5.30 -17.54 18.37
C GLN A 201 -6.33 -16.80 19.22
N PRO A 202 -7.26 -16.03 18.61
CA PRO A 202 -8.35 -15.41 19.35
C PRO A 202 -9.27 -16.48 19.94
N LEU A 203 -9.56 -16.39 21.23
CA LEU A 203 -10.55 -17.22 21.92
C LEU A 203 -11.90 -16.52 22.03
N ALA A 204 -11.88 -15.23 22.39
CA ALA A 204 -13.04 -14.37 22.52
C ALA A 204 -12.60 -12.90 22.47
N ALA A 205 -13.54 -12.00 22.19
CA ALA A 205 -13.32 -10.56 22.35
C ALA A 205 -14.43 -9.91 23.16
N THR A 206 -14.10 -8.83 23.87
CA THR A 206 -15.08 -7.94 24.50
C THR A 206 -14.80 -6.51 24.06
N LEU A 207 -15.85 -5.69 24.08
CA LEU A 207 -15.85 -4.36 23.50
C LEU A 207 -16.31 -3.34 24.54
N ARG A 208 -15.58 -2.22 24.60
CA ARG A 208 -15.97 -1.00 25.29
C ARG A 208 -16.07 0.12 24.26
N GLU A 209 -17.30 0.49 23.92
CA GLU A 209 -17.57 1.60 23.00
C GLU A 209 -17.38 2.96 23.69
N GLU A 210 -17.14 3.98 22.87
CA GLU A 210 -17.11 5.39 23.28
C GLU A 210 -16.16 5.69 24.47
N LEU A 211 -15.02 4.99 24.54
CA LEU A 211 -13.99 5.24 25.51
C LEU A 211 -13.38 6.63 25.29
N THR A 212 -13.58 7.52 26.26
CA THR A 212 -12.91 8.83 26.29
C THR A 212 -11.49 8.69 26.83
N VAL A 213 -10.50 9.01 26.00
CA VAL A 213 -9.08 8.97 26.33
C VAL A 213 -8.75 10.11 27.30
N SER A 214 -8.26 9.79 28.49
CA SER A 214 -7.94 10.79 29.53
C SER A 214 -6.69 10.40 30.33
N ALA A 215 -5.79 11.35 30.54
CA ALA A 215 -4.50 11.08 31.20
C ALA A 215 -4.71 10.63 32.65
N GLY A 216 -4.06 9.52 33.03
CA GLY A 216 -4.12 8.93 34.37
C GLY A 216 -5.43 8.21 34.70
N ALA A 217 -6.38 8.12 33.76
CA ALA A 217 -7.63 7.42 34.01
C ALA A 217 -7.40 5.91 34.15
N THR A 218 -8.19 5.30 35.03
CA THR A 218 -8.28 3.85 35.19
C THR A 218 -9.59 3.35 34.61
N VAL A 219 -9.52 2.41 33.67
CA VAL A 219 -10.67 1.83 32.98
C VAL A 219 -10.77 0.35 33.34
N THR A 220 -11.94 -0.06 33.83
CA THR A 220 -12.23 -1.48 34.02
C THR A 220 -13.03 -1.98 32.83
N VAL A 221 -12.50 -2.98 32.13
CA VAL A 221 -13.17 -3.64 31.01
C VAL A 221 -14.04 -4.77 31.56
N LEU A 222 -15.30 -4.84 31.10
CA LEU A 222 -16.27 -5.84 31.55
C LEU A 222 -16.11 -7.16 30.77
N ALA A 223 -16.54 -8.27 31.36
CA ALA A 223 -16.34 -9.62 30.82
C ALA A 223 -17.47 -10.08 29.87
N ASP A 224 -17.98 -9.18 29.02
CA ASP A 224 -19.02 -9.49 28.04
C ASP A 224 -18.36 -10.08 26.79
N TRP A 225 -17.93 -11.33 26.89
CA TRP A 225 -17.15 -12.02 25.87
C TRP A 225 -18.03 -12.54 24.73
N VAL A 226 -17.62 -12.21 23.50
CA VAL A 226 -18.10 -12.84 22.26
C VAL A 226 -17.06 -13.86 21.82
N ASP A 227 -17.47 -15.12 21.70
CA ASP A 227 -16.56 -16.22 21.35
C ASP A 227 -16.05 -16.12 19.91
N ALA A 228 -14.81 -16.55 19.70
CA ALA A 228 -14.25 -16.68 18.38
C ALA A 228 -14.89 -17.83 17.62
N THR A 229 -15.11 -17.63 16.32
CA THR A 229 -15.65 -18.64 15.42
C THR A 229 -14.63 -18.98 14.35
N ALA A 230 -14.65 -20.24 13.93
CA ALA A 230 -13.90 -20.72 12.79
C ALA A 230 -14.63 -20.32 11.50
N VAL A 231 -13.93 -19.61 10.62
CA VAL A 231 -14.44 -19.17 9.32
C VAL A 231 -13.72 -19.93 8.22
N ALA A 232 -14.48 -20.63 7.39
CA ALA A 232 -13.92 -21.36 6.25
C ALA A 232 -13.62 -20.40 5.09
N VAL A 233 -12.39 -20.41 4.57
CA VAL A 233 -12.01 -19.56 3.44
C VAL A 233 -11.42 -20.41 2.33
N THR A 234 -11.92 -20.21 1.11
CA THR A 234 -11.39 -20.80 -0.12
C THR A 234 -10.83 -19.70 -1.01
N TYR A 235 -9.57 -19.84 -1.40
CA TYR A 235 -8.89 -19.01 -2.37
C TYR A 235 -8.72 -19.79 -3.67
N ARG A 236 -9.19 -19.25 -4.79
CA ARG A 236 -9.10 -19.84 -6.14
C ARG A 236 -8.25 -18.97 -7.07
N GLY A 237 -7.90 -19.53 -8.22
CA GLY A 237 -7.15 -18.81 -9.25
C GLY A 237 -5.73 -18.44 -8.81
N LEU A 238 -5.17 -19.11 -7.80
CA LEU A 238 -3.83 -18.79 -7.32
C LEU A 238 -2.81 -18.99 -8.44
N ASP A 239 -1.97 -17.97 -8.64
CA ASP A 239 -0.87 -18.03 -9.63
C ASP A 239 0.01 -19.24 -9.32
N PRO A 240 0.24 -20.17 -10.27
CA PRO A 240 1.10 -21.32 -10.04
C PRO A 240 2.55 -20.95 -9.69
N ALA A 241 2.98 -19.71 -9.96
CA ALA A 241 4.28 -19.18 -9.54
C ALA A 241 4.32 -18.77 -8.06
N ALA A 242 3.18 -18.66 -7.37
CA ALA A 242 3.16 -18.31 -5.96
C ALA A 242 3.86 -19.39 -5.11
N THR A 243 4.91 -18.98 -4.41
CA THR A 243 5.73 -19.83 -3.53
C THR A 243 5.26 -19.80 -2.08
N SER A 244 4.56 -18.73 -1.68
CA SER A 244 3.95 -18.65 -0.36
C SER A 244 2.62 -17.89 -0.39
N LEU A 245 1.72 -18.32 0.50
CA LEU A 245 0.42 -17.72 0.72
C LEU A 245 0.21 -17.59 2.22
N GLY A 246 0.08 -16.36 2.71
CA GLY A 246 -0.33 -16.03 4.07
C GLY A 246 -1.74 -15.44 4.04
N ALA A 247 -2.59 -15.84 4.98
CA ALA A 247 -3.93 -15.28 5.10
C ALA A 247 -4.28 -15.02 6.56
N SER A 248 -4.87 -13.87 6.87
CA SER A 248 -5.52 -13.61 8.14
C SER A 248 -6.88 -12.96 7.93
N LEU A 249 -7.74 -13.08 8.93
CA LEU A 249 -9.06 -12.46 8.95
C LEU A 249 -9.12 -11.51 10.13
N SER A 250 -9.62 -10.32 9.87
CA SER A 250 -9.84 -9.32 10.91
C SER A 250 -11.30 -8.89 10.95
N SER A 251 -11.74 -8.47 12.12
CA SER A 251 -12.97 -7.72 12.29
C SER A 251 -12.58 -6.25 12.46
N GLU A 252 -13.18 -5.38 11.66
CA GLU A 252 -12.96 -3.93 11.71
C GLU A 252 -14.28 -3.22 11.98
N ARG A 253 -14.22 -2.17 12.82
CA ARG A 253 -15.34 -1.29 13.12
C ARG A 253 -15.08 0.09 12.49
N PRO A 254 -16.10 0.97 12.39
CA PRO A 254 -15.89 2.34 11.90
C PRO A 254 -14.81 3.13 12.67
N SER A 255 -14.64 2.82 13.95
CA SER A 255 -13.59 3.37 14.83
C SER A 255 -12.18 2.86 14.50
N GLY A 256 -12.05 1.78 13.75
CA GLY A 256 -10.79 1.19 13.29
C GLY A 256 -10.75 -0.33 13.42
N ARG A 257 -9.54 -0.89 13.33
CA ARG A 257 -9.31 -2.33 13.47
C ARG A 257 -9.70 -2.79 14.88
N ALA A 258 -10.50 -3.86 14.96
CA ALA A 258 -11.05 -4.35 16.22
C ALA A 258 -10.43 -5.70 16.66
N VAL A 259 -10.27 -6.65 15.74
CA VAL A 259 -9.69 -7.98 16.01
C VAL A 259 -8.88 -8.42 14.81
N THR A 260 -7.72 -9.05 14.98
CA THR A 260 -6.99 -9.69 13.87
C THR A 260 -6.58 -11.09 14.29
N GLY A 261 -7.13 -12.11 13.61
CA GLY A 261 -6.66 -13.48 13.77
C GLY A 261 -5.21 -13.62 13.29
N PRO A 262 -4.46 -14.60 13.79
CA PRO A 262 -3.09 -14.83 13.31
C PRO A 262 -3.09 -15.23 11.84
N ALA A 263 -1.96 -14.98 11.17
CA ALA A 263 -1.77 -15.40 9.80
C ALA A 263 -1.61 -16.93 9.72
N ALA A 264 -2.36 -17.56 8.82
CA ALA A 264 -2.17 -18.94 8.42
C ALA A 264 -1.31 -18.98 7.15
N THR A 265 -0.25 -19.79 7.17
CA THR A 265 0.50 -20.15 5.96
C THR A 265 -0.22 -21.28 5.25
N LEU A 266 -0.50 -21.10 3.97
CA LEU A 266 -1.29 -22.02 3.16
C LEU A 266 -0.43 -22.65 2.07
N THR A 267 -0.67 -23.94 1.81
CA THR A 267 -0.12 -24.64 0.65
C THR A 267 -1.17 -24.68 -0.44
N ALA A 268 -0.90 -24.06 -1.58
CA ALA A 268 -1.78 -24.13 -2.73
C ALA A 268 -1.68 -25.49 -3.41
N THR A 269 -2.82 -26.10 -3.75
CA THR A 269 -2.91 -27.32 -4.55
C THR A 269 -3.74 -27.03 -5.79
N ALA A 270 -3.16 -27.18 -6.99
CA ALA A 270 -3.83 -26.96 -8.27
C ALA A 270 -4.53 -25.58 -8.40
N GLY A 271 -3.89 -24.51 -7.91
CA GLY A 271 -4.45 -23.14 -7.99
C GLY A 271 -5.54 -22.83 -6.96
N VAL A 272 -5.77 -23.72 -5.99
CA VAL A 272 -6.74 -23.54 -4.91
C VAL A 272 -6.07 -23.75 -3.54
N ALA A 273 -6.44 -22.94 -2.56
CA ALA A 273 -6.08 -23.13 -1.16
C ALA A 273 -7.31 -22.96 -0.26
N THR A 274 -7.50 -23.87 0.69
CA THR A 274 -8.57 -23.78 1.69
C THR A 274 -7.97 -23.68 3.08
N THR A 275 -8.62 -22.91 3.96
CA THR A 275 -8.20 -22.77 5.35
C THR A 275 -9.38 -22.47 6.27
N SER A 276 -9.14 -22.60 7.57
CA SER A 276 -10.05 -22.17 8.62
C SER A 276 -9.35 -21.08 9.42
N LEU A 277 -9.91 -19.87 9.44
CA LEU A 277 -9.38 -18.73 10.18
C LEU A 277 -10.26 -18.44 11.38
N ALA A 278 -9.67 -18.30 12.56
CA ALA A 278 -10.40 -17.88 13.75
C ALA A 278 -10.57 -16.36 13.76
N THR A 279 -11.79 -15.88 13.97
CA THR A 279 -12.10 -14.45 14.15
C THR A 279 -13.20 -14.27 15.18
N VAL A 280 -13.38 -13.04 15.66
CA VAL A 280 -14.53 -12.66 16.50
C VAL A 280 -15.34 -11.63 15.73
N THR A 281 -16.63 -11.87 15.55
CA THR A 281 -17.55 -10.92 14.91
C THR A 281 -18.21 -10.05 15.96
N LEU A 282 -17.86 -8.77 15.98
CA LEU A 282 -18.50 -7.79 16.86
C LEU A 282 -19.69 -7.13 16.15
N ALA A 283 -20.60 -6.53 16.92
CA ALA A 283 -21.66 -5.70 16.37
C ALA A 283 -21.08 -4.56 15.51
N ASP A 284 -21.77 -4.20 14.42
CA ASP A 284 -21.38 -3.15 13.48
C ASP A 284 -19.96 -3.28 12.91
N SER A 285 -19.43 -4.51 12.93
CA SER A 285 -18.13 -4.81 12.36
C SER A 285 -18.26 -5.42 10.98
N ARG A 286 -17.23 -5.22 10.17
CA ARG A 286 -17.03 -5.89 8.88
C ARG A 286 -15.87 -6.87 8.99
N ALA A 287 -15.90 -7.89 8.14
CA ALA A 287 -14.76 -8.77 7.97
C ALA A 287 -13.79 -8.18 6.95
N VAL A 288 -12.51 -8.05 7.31
CA VAL A 288 -11.44 -7.69 6.38
C VAL A 288 -10.46 -8.85 6.27
N HIS A 289 -10.38 -9.39 5.06
CA HIS A 289 -9.41 -10.43 4.70
C HIS A 289 -8.08 -9.78 4.38
N HIS A 290 -7.00 -10.24 5.02
CA HIS A 290 -5.64 -9.86 4.69
C HIS A 290 -4.95 -11.06 4.05
N LEU A 291 -4.59 -10.93 2.78
CA LEU A 291 -3.93 -11.97 2.00
C LEU A 291 -2.54 -11.48 1.60
N ARG A 292 -1.50 -12.26 1.86
CA ARG A 292 -0.14 -12.03 1.34
C ARG A 292 0.24 -13.17 0.41
N LEU A 293 0.48 -12.88 -0.86
CA LEU A 293 0.92 -13.85 -1.86
C LEU A 293 2.33 -13.48 -2.31
N ALA A 294 3.28 -14.41 -2.35
CA ALA A 294 4.62 -14.13 -2.88
C ALA A 294 5.05 -15.17 -3.91
N ASP A 295 5.82 -14.77 -4.93
CA ASP A 295 6.30 -15.63 -6.04
C ASP A 295 7.83 -15.85 -6.01
N GLY A 296 8.48 -15.46 -4.91
CA GLY A 296 9.94 -15.52 -4.75
C GLY A 296 10.69 -14.31 -5.30
N VAL A 297 10.04 -13.47 -6.13
CA VAL A 297 10.57 -12.18 -6.58
C VAL A 297 9.81 -11.04 -5.90
N GLY A 298 8.48 -11.12 -5.91
CA GLY A 298 7.57 -10.15 -5.34
C GLY A 298 6.67 -10.71 -4.25
N ALA A 299 6.00 -9.81 -3.55
CA ALA A 299 4.87 -10.08 -2.68
C ALA A 299 3.72 -9.11 -2.99
N GLN A 300 2.50 -9.63 -3.00
CA GLN A 300 1.28 -8.85 -3.04
C GLN A 300 0.53 -8.96 -1.72
N ASN A 301 0.15 -7.84 -1.12
CA ASN A 301 -0.76 -7.81 0.01
C ASN A 301 -2.12 -7.32 -0.46
N ARG A 302 -3.19 -8.04 -0.11
CA ARG A 302 -4.56 -7.75 -0.49
C ARG A 302 -5.42 -7.66 0.76
N HIS A 303 -6.26 -6.64 0.79
CA HIS A 303 -7.20 -6.32 1.85
C HIS A 303 -8.61 -6.25 1.23
N ASP A 304 -9.50 -7.17 1.61
CA ASP A 304 -10.88 -7.17 1.13
C ASP A 304 -11.85 -7.00 2.29
N GLY A 305 -12.57 -5.88 2.30
CA GLY A 305 -13.72 -5.70 3.18
C GLY A 305 -14.96 -6.43 2.67
N SER A 306 -15.69 -7.08 3.57
CA SER A 306 -16.99 -7.69 3.30
C SER A 306 -17.81 -7.84 4.57
N GLU A 307 -19.09 -8.12 4.43
CA GLU A 307 -19.94 -8.50 5.57
C GLU A 307 -19.42 -9.79 6.24
N PRO A 308 -19.53 -9.92 7.57
CA PRO A 308 -19.19 -11.15 8.28
C PRO A 308 -20.01 -12.34 7.78
N ALA A 309 -19.33 -13.45 7.48
CA ALA A 309 -19.95 -14.68 6.98
C ALA A 309 -19.26 -15.91 7.58
N ALA A 310 -19.97 -17.04 7.62
CA ALA A 310 -19.41 -18.32 8.07
C ALA A 310 -18.38 -18.91 7.08
N SER A 311 -18.46 -18.50 5.81
CA SER A 311 -17.52 -18.90 4.79
C SER A 311 -17.32 -17.83 3.72
N TYR A 312 -16.16 -17.88 3.07
CA TYR A 312 -15.79 -17.02 1.96
C TYR A 312 -15.19 -17.84 0.82
N ASP A 313 -15.56 -17.48 -0.41
CA ASP A 313 -14.97 -17.99 -1.65
C ASP A 313 -14.41 -16.80 -2.43
N ARG A 314 -13.09 -16.78 -2.67
CA ARG A 314 -12.38 -15.65 -3.25
C ARG A 314 -11.62 -16.11 -4.49
N ASP A 315 -11.95 -15.55 -5.65
CA ASP A 315 -11.10 -15.66 -6.83
C ASP A 315 -9.97 -14.65 -6.71
N VAL A 316 -8.79 -15.15 -6.34
CA VAL A 316 -7.60 -14.33 -6.19
C VAL A 316 -7.00 -14.01 -7.55
N GLY A 317 -6.98 -14.99 -8.47
CA GLY A 317 -6.29 -14.90 -9.75
C GLY A 317 -6.79 -13.80 -10.67
N ALA A 318 -8.11 -13.64 -10.75
CA ALA A 318 -8.72 -12.59 -11.58
C ALA A 318 -8.39 -11.17 -11.09
N GLU A 319 -7.96 -11.04 -9.84
CA GLU A 319 -7.82 -9.75 -9.16
C GLU A 319 -6.38 -9.39 -8.81
N LEU A 320 -5.42 -10.32 -8.96
CA LEU A 320 -4.00 -10.03 -8.71
C LEU A 320 -3.52 -8.90 -9.61
N LEU A 321 -2.70 -8.02 -9.04
CA LEU A 321 -1.98 -7.04 -9.84
C LEU A 321 -0.86 -7.75 -10.63
N PRO A 322 -0.35 -7.13 -11.70
CA PRO A 322 0.83 -7.62 -12.39
C PRO A 322 2.01 -7.79 -11.42
N TRP A 323 2.70 -8.92 -11.51
CA TRP A 323 3.94 -9.15 -10.76
C TRP A 323 5.09 -8.33 -11.34
N LEU A 324 5.96 -7.79 -10.49
CA LEU A 324 7.24 -7.25 -10.95
C LEU A 324 8.13 -8.42 -11.43
N THR A 325 8.76 -8.28 -12.59
CA THR A 325 9.64 -9.33 -13.15
C THR A 325 11.11 -9.15 -12.76
N ALA A 326 11.47 -7.96 -12.29
CA ALA A 326 12.81 -7.61 -11.83
C ALA A 326 12.74 -6.44 -10.83
N ALA A 327 13.87 -6.18 -10.16
CA ALA A 327 13.99 -4.99 -9.32
C ALA A 327 13.91 -3.70 -10.14
N PRO A 328 13.27 -2.64 -9.60
CA PRO A 328 13.18 -1.36 -10.29
C PRO A 328 14.56 -0.72 -10.45
N THR A 329 14.80 -0.11 -11.60
CA THR A 329 16.06 0.57 -11.93
C THR A 329 15.87 2.08 -11.89
N PHE A 330 16.83 2.81 -11.34
CA PHE A 330 16.81 4.27 -11.30
C PHE A 330 17.98 4.86 -12.06
N GLU A 331 17.68 5.68 -13.07
CA GLU A 331 18.66 6.42 -13.85
C GLU A 331 18.84 7.81 -13.25
N LEU A 332 19.96 8.03 -12.55
CA LEU A 332 20.25 9.28 -11.82
C LEU A 332 20.18 10.52 -12.72
N ALA A 333 20.81 10.47 -13.90
CA ALA A 333 20.88 11.62 -14.81
C ALA A 333 19.50 12.05 -15.35
N ALA A 334 18.63 11.08 -15.65
CA ALA A 334 17.28 11.33 -16.12
C ALA A 334 16.25 11.44 -14.97
N ARG A 335 16.66 11.16 -13.72
CA ARG A 335 15.80 10.95 -12.54
C ARG A 335 14.62 10.03 -12.84
N ARG A 336 14.91 8.95 -13.55
CA ARG A 336 13.89 8.09 -14.13
C ARG A 336 13.88 6.74 -13.43
N LEU A 337 12.76 6.39 -12.81
CA LEU A 337 12.50 5.09 -12.21
C LEU A 337 11.75 4.21 -13.22
N ARG A 338 12.23 2.99 -13.46
CA ARG A 338 11.62 2.03 -14.39
C ARG A 338 11.46 0.66 -13.74
N TRP A 339 10.38 -0.01 -14.08
CA TRP A 339 10.15 -1.40 -13.71
C TRP A 339 9.39 -2.12 -14.82
N THR A 340 9.45 -3.44 -14.78
CA THR A 340 8.74 -4.31 -15.72
C THR A 340 7.79 -5.21 -14.96
N THR A 341 6.64 -5.46 -15.56
CA THR A 341 5.62 -6.34 -15.00
C THR A 341 5.38 -7.54 -15.91
N ARG A 342 4.94 -8.66 -15.33
CA ARG A 342 4.40 -9.79 -16.09
C ARG A 342 3.06 -9.38 -16.69
N SER A 343 2.74 -9.82 -17.90
CA SER A 343 1.40 -9.62 -18.46
C SER A 343 0.36 -10.46 -17.70
N GLY A 344 -0.86 -9.93 -17.59
CA GLY A 344 -1.98 -10.57 -16.89
C GLY A 344 -2.34 -9.91 -15.56
N GLY A 345 -3.50 -10.26 -15.01
CA GLY A 345 -4.05 -9.67 -13.79
C GLY A 345 -4.91 -8.43 -14.01
N ALA A 346 -5.38 -7.85 -12.91
CA ALA A 346 -6.10 -6.59 -12.87
C ALA A 346 -5.17 -5.40 -13.13
N SER A 347 -5.68 -4.30 -13.70
CA SER A 347 -4.89 -3.07 -13.79
C SER A 347 -4.60 -2.51 -12.40
N ALA A 348 -3.38 -2.04 -12.19
CA ALA A 348 -3.10 -1.18 -11.05
C ALA A 348 -3.79 0.18 -11.24
N ASP A 349 -4.16 0.81 -10.13
CA ASP A 349 -4.72 2.16 -10.10
C ASP A 349 -3.65 3.20 -9.75
N ALA A 350 -2.68 2.81 -8.92
CA ALA A 350 -1.57 3.65 -8.52
C ALA A 350 -0.26 2.89 -8.48
N VAL A 351 0.83 3.64 -8.37
CA VAL A 351 2.15 3.18 -7.97
C VAL A 351 2.62 3.98 -6.77
N VAL A 352 3.18 3.27 -5.79
CA VAL A 352 3.93 3.85 -4.68
C VAL A 352 5.39 3.46 -4.84
N ALA A 353 6.23 4.43 -5.13
CA ALA A 353 7.66 4.24 -5.30
C ALA A 353 8.45 4.89 -4.15
N SER A 354 9.64 4.35 -3.88
CA SER A 354 10.62 4.98 -3.00
C SER A 354 11.98 4.91 -3.67
N VAL A 355 12.70 6.03 -3.67
CA VAL A 355 14.10 6.13 -4.07
C VAL A 355 14.89 6.63 -2.87
N ALA A 356 15.77 5.80 -2.35
CA ALA A 356 16.77 6.19 -1.36
C ALA A 356 18.09 6.41 -2.08
N PHE A 357 18.85 7.41 -1.69
CA PHE A 357 20.18 7.65 -2.24
C PHE A 357 21.17 8.00 -1.13
N ALA A 358 22.41 7.57 -1.32
CA ALA A 358 23.51 7.81 -0.40
C ALA A 358 24.73 8.30 -1.20
N ARG A 359 25.28 9.43 -0.77
CA ARG A 359 26.45 10.08 -1.35
C ARG A 359 27.71 9.42 -0.81
N ALA A 360 28.70 9.26 -1.69
CA ALA A 360 29.99 8.70 -1.30
C ALA A 360 30.61 9.51 -0.14
N GLY A 361 30.94 8.82 0.96
CA GLY A 361 31.56 9.41 2.15
C GLY A 361 30.59 9.97 3.19
N ALA A 362 29.28 9.92 2.95
CA ALA A 362 28.27 10.21 3.96
C ALA A 362 27.77 8.92 4.64
N SER A 363 27.30 9.03 5.89
CA SER A 363 26.77 7.93 6.68
C SER A 363 25.59 8.41 7.53
N PRO A 364 24.44 7.70 7.57
CA PRO A 364 23.79 6.86 6.55
C PRO A 364 22.86 7.68 5.63
N VAL A 365 22.29 7.05 4.58
CA VAL A 365 21.31 7.57 3.57
C VAL A 365 21.01 9.07 3.65
N ASP A 366 21.55 9.86 2.71
CA ASP A 366 21.40 11.32 2.70
C ASP A 366 20.01 11.81 2.29
N GLY A 367 19.21 10.95 1.66
CA GLY A 367 17.85 11.31 1.32
C GLY A 367 16.98 10.14 0.89
N ARG A 368 15.69 10.28 1.20
CA ARG A 368 14.64 9.37 0.74
C ARG A 368 13.55 10.15 0.04
N TRP A 369 13.13 9.65 -1.11
CA TRP A 369 12.05 10.21 -1.91
C TRP A 369 10.95 9.18 -2.10
N SER A 370 9.80 9.41 -1.47
CA SER A 370 8.59 8.60 -1.64
C SER A 370 7.65 9.26 -2.64
N VAL A 371 7.11 8.51 -3.58
CA VAL A 371 6.29 9.01 -4.68
C VAL A 371 5.03 8.18 -4.79
N VAL A 372 3.89 8.85 -4.96
CA VAL A 372 2.62 8.24 -5.33
C VAL A 372 2.22 8.82 -6.67
N ALA A 373 1.88 7.96 -7.61
CA ALA A 373 1.45 8.36 -8.94
C ALA A 373 0.37 7.40 -9.46
N PRO A 374 -0.37 7.75 -10.52
CA PRO A 374 -1.22 6.80 -11.20
C PRO A 374 -0.41 5.62 -11.74
N ALA A 375 -1.08 4.52 -12.02
CA ALA A 375 -0.42 3.33 -12.55
C ALA A 375 0.37 3.62 -13.83
N ALA A 376 1.65 3.26 -13.80
CA ALA A 376 2.61 3.42 -14.88
C ALA A 376 3.62 2.27 -14.85
N THR A 377 4.58 2.27 -15.76
CA THR A 377 5.80 1.42 -15.73
C THR A 377 7.09 2.24 -15.64
N GLU A 378 6.94 3.57 -15.66
CA GLU A 378 8.01 4.55 -15.60
C GLU A 378 7.54 5.78 -14.81
N LEU A 379 8.43 6.37 -14.02
CA LEU A 379 8.25 7.68 -13.39
C LEU A 379 9.48 8.54 -13.66
N VAL A 380 9.26 9.80 -14.02
CA VAL A 380 10.31 10.82 -14.08
C VAL A 380 10.11 11.75 -12.90
N LEU A 381 11.09 11.79 -12.00
CA LEU A 381 11.02 12.65 -10.82
C LEU A 381 11.33 14.10 -11.20
N PRO A 382 10.58 15.09 -10.68
CA PRO A 382 10.75 16.49 -11.05
C PRO A 382 12.12 17.03 -10.64
N VAL A 383 12.57 18.12 -11.28
CA VAL A 383 13.67 18.92 -10.72
C VAL A 383 13.10 19.68 -9.52
N LEU A 384 13.81 19.70 -8.40
CA LEU A 384 13.41 20.49 -7.23
C LEU A 384 14.41 21.63 -7.00
N PRO A 385 14.48 22.65 -7.88
CA PRO A 385 15.53 23.68 -7.79
C PRO A 385 15.49 24.48 -6.47
N TRP A 386 14.35 24.44 -5.78
CA TRP A 386 14.11 25.07 -4.49
C TRP A 386 14.47 24.18 -3.29
N ALA A 387 14.56 22.86 -3.48
CA ALA A 387 14.91 21.94 -2.42
C ALA A 387 16.43 21.94 -2.21
N PRO A 388 16.92 21.69 -0.98
CA PRO A 388 18.35 21.53 -0.73
C PRO A 388 18.98 20.52 -1.71
N ALA A 389 20.14 20.86 -2.28
CA ALA A 389 20.86 19.98 -3.21
C ALA A 389 21.33 18.66 -2.55
N THR A 390 21.34 18.60 -1.22
CA THR A 390 21.57 17.38 -0.43
C THR A 390 20.42 16.38 -0.55
N LEU A 391 19.20 16.85 -0.83
CA LEU A 391 18.01 16.00 -0.99
C LEU A 391 17.73 15.65 -2.45
N GLN A 392 18.61 16.01 -3.37
CA GLN A 392 18.47 15.64 -4.77
C GLN A 392 19.52 14.58 -5.15
N PRO A 393 19.10 13.51 -5.85
CA PRO A 393 20.04 12.54 -6.38
C PRO A 393 21.03 13.20 -7.34
N SER A 394 22.30 12.79 -7.24
CA SER A 394 23.43 13.27 -8.04
C SER A 394 24.18 12.09 -8.67
N SER A 395 24.94 12.34 -9.74
CA SER A 395 25.56 11.29 -10.56
C SER A 395 26.58 10.41 -9.83
N GLY A 396 27.01 10.76 -8.61
CA GLY A 396 27.90 9.96 -7.78
C GLY A 396 27.20 9.17 -6.66
N ASP A 397 25.87 9.29 -6.53
CA ASP A 397 25.15 8.64 -5.44
C ASP A 397 24.90 7.15 -5.73
N THR A 398 24.90 6.35 -4.67
CA THR A 398 24.35 4.99 -4.70
C THR A 398 22.85 5.04 -4.45
N THR A 399 22.06 4.18 -5.09
CA THR A 399 20.60 4.24 -5.00
C THR A 399 19.98 2.91 -4.60
N GLY A 400 19.00 2.98 -3.71
CA GLY A 400 18.06 1.90 -3.39
C GLY A 400 16.67 2.27 -3.86
N THR A 401 15.96 1.33 -4.48
CA THR A 401 14.65 1.57 -5.10
C THR A 401 13.63 0.53 -4.64
N SER A 402 12.39 0.97 -4.48
CA SER A 402 11.25 0.06 -4.29
C SER A 402 10.05 0.58 -5.06
N VAL A 403 9.28 -0.32 -5.65
CA VAL A 403 8.02 -0.01 -6.34
C VAL A 403 6.95 -0.92 -5.75
N ARG A 404 5.77 -0.36 -5.49
CA ARG A 404 4.55 -1.09 -5.18
C ARG A 404 3.45 -0.66 -6.12
N LEU A 405 2.87 -1.57 -6.87
CA LEU A 405 1.61 -1.33 -7.58
C LEU A 405 0.48 -1.36 -6.57
N VAL A 406 -0.53 -0.52 -6.73
CA VAL A 406 -1.68 -0.46 -5.84
C VAL A 406 -2.97 -0.49 -6.65
N GLY A 407 -3.91 -1.34 -6.28
CA GLY A 407 -5.28 -1.39 -6.80
C GLY A 407 -6.28 -1.06 -5.70
N GLY A 408 -7.30 -0.28 -6.01
CA GLY A 408 -8.30 0.23 -5.09
C GLY A 408 -9.70 0.28 -5.70
N SER A 409 -10.77 0.07 -4.92
CA SER A 409 -12.15 0.21 -5.44
C SER A 409 -12.46 1.62 -5.97
N ASP A 410 -11.78 2.64 -5.44
CA ASP A 410 -12.00 4.05 -5.77
C ASP A 410 -10.97 4.59 -6.79
N GLY A 411 -10.14 3.70 -7.36
CA GLY A 411 -9.08 4.05 -8.30
C GLY A 411 -8.02 5.00 -7.72
N TYR A 412 -7.26 5.64 -8.61
CA TYR A 412 -6.22 6.60 -8.21
C TYR A 412 -6.74 7.76 -7.35
N PRO A 413 -7.89 8.40 -7.64
CA PRO A 413 -8.39 9.53 -6.85
C PRO A 413 -8.64 9.19 -5.39
N GLY A 414 -9.22 8.01 -5.11
CA GLY A 414 -9.40 7.55 -3.74
C GLY A 414 -8.08 7.22 -3.05
N LEU A 415 -7.12 6.65 -3.77
CA LEU A 415 -5.80 6.31 -3.23
C LEU A 415 -4.97 7.55 -2.89
N ARG A 416 -4.88 8.54 -3.80
CA ARG A 416 -3.97 9.70 -3.65
C ARG A 416 -4.28 10.57 -2.42
N ALA A 417 -5.53 10.59 -1.96
CA ALA A 417 -5.91 11.30 -0.74
C ALA A 417 -5.24 10.73 0.53
N PHE A 418 -4.78 9.48 0.50
CA PHE A 418 -4.25 8.76 1.68
C PHE A 418 -2.86 8.14 1.49
N ALA A 419 -2.34 8.12 0.26
CA ALA A 419 -1.24 7.26 -0.16
C ALA A 419 0.15 7.57 0.47
N LEU A 420 0.30 8.67 1.19
CA LEU A 420 1.53 9.02 1.93
C LEU A 420 1.36 9.04 3.45
N THR A 421 0.26 8.45 3.95
CA THR A 421 0.21 8.04 5.35
C THR A 421 1.04 6.75 5.51
N PRO A 422 1.83 6.60 6.59
CA PRO A 422 2.76 5.48 6.76
C PRO A 422 2.11 4.09 6.89
N SER A 423 0.78 4.02 6.82
CA SER A 423 0.02 2.77 6.78
C SER A 423 -1.01 2.84 5.66
N LEU A 424 -0.62 2.36 4.47
CA LEU A 424 -1.59 2.00 3.43
C LEU A 424 -2.62 1.00 4.00
N ASP A 425 -2.28 0.22 5.02
CA ASP A 425 -3.19 -0.67 5.75
C ASP A 425 -4.40 0.02 6.42
N ARG A 426 -4.45 1.38 6.44
CA ARG A 426 -5.57 2.17 6.97
C ARG A 426 -6.64 2.55 5.94
N PHE A 427 -6.66 1.94 4.75
CA PHE A 427 -7.83 2.00 3.85
C PHE A 427 -9.03 1.28 4.49
N ALA A 428 -9.62 1.90 5.51
CA ALA A 428 -10.74 1.39 6.29
C ALA A 428 -12.12 1.79 5.71
N GLY A 429 -12.17 2.24 4.45
CA GLY A 429 -13.42 2.44 3.72
C GLY A 429 -13.97 1.11 3.17
N PRO A 430 -15.28 0.98 2.87
CA PRO A 430 -15.82 -0.19 2.17
C PRO A 430 -15.14 -0.29 0.80
N GLY A 431 -14.14 -1.15 0.72
CA GLY A 431 -13.27 -1.16 -0.44
C GLY A 431 -12.27 -2.29 -0.40
N ARG A 432 -11.61 -2.46 -1.54
CA ARG A 432 -10.52 -3.42 -1.74
C ARG A 432 -9.24 -2.62 -1.88
N LEU A 433 -8.16 -3.09 -1.26
CA LEU A 433 -6.81 -2.58 -1.49
C LEU A 433 -5.91 -3.74 -1.84
N ILE A 434 -5.22 -3.68 -2.97
CA ILE A 434 -4.17 -4.63 -3.34
C ILE A 434 -2.89 -3.84 -3.49
N THR A 435 -1.79 -4.33 -2.92
CA THR A 435 -0.45 -3.78 -3.10
C THR A 435 0.43 -4.89 -3.65
N SER A 436 1.35 -4.61 -4.57
CA SER A 436 2.28 -5.58 -5.17
C SER A 436 3.67 -4.97 -5.27
N GLY A 437 4.66 -5.50 -4.57
CA GLY A 437 6.03 -5.01 -4.60
C GLY A 437 7.05 -6.14 -4.57
N LEU A 438 8.34 -5.81 -4.59
CA LEU A 438 9.38 -6.81 -4.34
C LEU A 438 9.24 -7.36 -2.91
N ALA A 439 9.50 -8.65 -2.75
CA ALA A 439 9.62 -9.25 -1.42
C ALA A 439 10.88 -8.65 -0.78
N VAL A 440 10.70 -7.73 0.16
CA VAL A 440 11.78 -7.39 1.08
C VAL A 440 11.95 -8.64 1.95
N ALA A 441 13.17 -9.21 1.99
CA ALA A 441 13.49 -10.20 2.99
C ALA A 441 13.35 -9.51 4.35
N GLU A 442 12.23 -9.77 5.03
CA GLU A 442 12.01 -9.34 6.43
C GLU A 442 12.94 -10.09 7.39
#